data_AF-A0A963Q7A1-F1
#
_entry.id   AF-A0A963Q7A1-F1
#
_cell.length_a   1.000
_cell.length_b   1.000
_cell.length_c   1.000
_cell.angle_alpha   90.00
_cell.angle_beta   90.00
_cell.angle_gamma   90.00
#
_symmetry.space_group_name_H-M   'P 1'
#
loop_
_entity.id
_entity.type
_entity.pdbx_description
1 polymer ?
#
loop_
_entity_poly.entity_id
_entity_poly.type
_entity_poly.pdbx_seq_one_letter_code
_entity_poly.pdbx_strand_id
1 'polypeptide(L)'
;MPEIVFKGKEYVYNHHLTVPYRPLEPQATKGIGAADLNGNLVIHGDNLHALKSLLPRHAGQVDLIFIDPPYNTGNEGWCYSDGV
;
A
#
# COMPACT_ATOMS: atom_id res chain seq x y z
N MET A 1 26.13 -9.73 -12.58
CA MET A 1 25.64 -9.22 -11.28
C MET A 1 24.88 -10.36 -10.62
N PRO A 2 25.07 -10.61 -9.31
CA PRO A 2 24.23 -11.55 -8.58
C PRO A 2 22.78 -11.03 -8.51
N GLU A 3 21.81 -11.93 -8.62
CA GLU A 3 20.38 -11.63 -8.62
C GLU A 3 19.60 -12.66 -7.80
N ILE A 4 18.58 -12.22 -7.06
CA ILE A 4 17.63 -13.10 -6.37
C ILE A 4 16.50 -13.45 -7.36
N VAL A 5 16.31 -14.76 -7.60
CA VAL A 5 15.25 -15.30 -8.46
C VAL A 5 14.31 -16.15 -7.61
N PHE A 6 13.00 -15.93 -7.76
CA PHE A 6 11.97 -16.70 -7.08
C PHE A 6 10.77 -16.93 -8.01
N LYS A 7 10.00 -17.99 -7.75
CA LYS A 7 8.80 -18.31 -8.52
C LYS A 7 7.80 -17.17 -8.42
N GLY A 8 7.32 -16.67 -9.54
CA GLY A 8 6.35 -15.56 -9.58
C GLY A 8 6.98 -14.16 -9.68
N LYS A 9 8.32 -14.03 -9.68
CA LYS A 9 9.01 -12.73 -9.71
C LYS A 9 8.50 -11.78 -10.80
N GLU A 10 8.36 -12.25 -12.03
CA GLU A 10 7.90 -11.41 -13.16
C GLU A 10 6.45 -10.93 -12.99
N TYR A 11 5.59 -11.74 -12.38
CA TYR A 11 4.20 -11.39 -12.11
C TYR A 11 4.12 -10.28 -11.06
N VAL A 12 4.85 -10.45 -9.94
CA VAL A 12 4.90 -9.46 -8.86
C VAL A 12 5.53 -8.15 -9.34
N TYR A 13 6.60 -8.24 -10.13
CA TYR A 13 7.32 -7.05 -10.62
C TYR A 13 6.42 -6.13 -11.43
N ASN A 14 5.53 -6.67 -12.26
CA ASN A 14 4.62 -5.88 -13.09
C ASN A 14 3.25 -5.63 -12.44
N HIS A 15 2.93 -6.30 -11.32
CA HIS A 15 1.61 -6.22 -10.70
C HIS A 15 1.22 -4.76 -10.38
N HIS A 16 2.15 -3.95 -9.87
CA HIS A 16 1.87 -2.55 -9.56
C HIS A 16 1.41 -1.73 -10.78
N LEU A 17 1.76 -2.12 -12.02
CA LEU A 17 1.28 -1.44 -13.23
C LEU A 17 -0.21 -1.74 -13.49
N THR A 18 -0.69 -2.89 -13.04
CA THR A 18 -2.08 -3.33 -13.20
C THR A 18 -3.00 -2.72 -12.14
N VAL A 19 -2.45 -2.25 -11.02
CA VAL A 19 -3.23 -1.67 -9.92
C VAL A 19 -3.69 -0.26 -10.29
N PRO A 20 -5.01 -0.02 -10.42
CA PRO A 20 -5.54 1.29 -10.77
C PRO A 20 -5.39 2.29 -9.62
N TYR A 21 -5.20 3.55 -10.00
CA TYR A 21 -5.36 4.68 -9.09
C TYR A 21 -6.81 4.74 -8.58
N ARG A 22 -6.99 5.01 -7.29
CA ARG A 22 -8.30 5.26 -6.67
C ARG A 22 -8.25 6.61 -5.95
N PRO A 23 -9.24 7.51 -6.12
CA PRO A 23 -9.27 8.75 -5.35
C PRO A 23 -9.51 8.46 -3.87
N LEU A 24 -8.97 9.32 -2.99
CA LEU A 24 -9.31 9.29 -1.57
C LEU A 24 -10.69 9.90 -1.37
N GLU A 25 -11.58 9.17 -0.70
CA GLU A 25 -12.94 9.61 -0.37
C GLU A 25 -13.04 9.93 1.13
N PRO A 26 -13.27 11.20 1.52
CA PRO A 26 -13.42 11.58 2.91
C PRO A 26 -14.64 10.91 3.56
N GLN A 27 -14.43 10.30 4.73
CA GLN A 27 -15.50 9.73 5.54
C GLN A 27 -15.81 10.69 6.69
N ALA A 28 -16.79 11.58 6.49
CA ALA A 28 -17.09 12.68 7.42
C ALA A 28 -17.39 12.22 8.87
N THR A 29 -17.93 11.01 9.04
CA THR A 29 -18.26 10.44 10.35
C THR A 29 -17.05 9.82 11.08
N LYS A 30 -15.92 9.64 10.40
CA LYS A 30 -14.71 8.98 10.94
C LYS A 30 -13.55 9.94 11.18
N GLY A 31 -13.67 11.19 10.73
CA GLY A 31 -12.67 12.23 10.93
C GLY A 31 -13.00 13.14 12.12
N ILE A 32 -12.00 13.89 12.57
CA ILE A 32 -12.16 14.97 13.55
C ILE A 32 -11.81 16.28 12.84
N GLY A 33 -12.73 17.24 12.85
CA GLY A 33 -12.56 18.52 12.17
C GLY A 33 -12.98 18.51 10.69
N ALA A 34 -12.63 19.57 9.97
CA ALA A 34 -12.88 19.65 8.53
C ALA A 34 -11.99 18.67 7.78
N ALA A 35 -12.49 18.11 6.68
CA ALA A 35 -11.70 17.24 5.82
C ALA A 35 -10.57 18.04 5.16
N ASP A 36 -9.33 17.68 5.47
CA ASP A 36 -8.12 18.26 4.86
C ASP A 36 -7.19 17.13 4.41
N LEU A 37 -6.91 17.10 3.10
CA LEU A 37 -6.03 16.09 2.50
C LEU A 37 -4.54 16.39 2.71
N ASN A 38 -4.19 17.58 3.23
CA ASN A 38 -2.82 17.97 3.56
C ASN A 38 -2.48 17.77 5.05
N GLY A 39 -3.47 17.37 5.86
CA GLY A 39 -3.29 17.04 7.27
C GLY A 39 -2.89 15.58 7.50
N ASN A 40 -3.08 15.11 8.74
CA ASN A 40 -2.87 13.72 9.08
C ASN A 40 -3.98 12.84 8.48
N LEU A 41 -3.59 11.77 7.79
CA LEU A 41 -4.52 10.87 7.09
C LEU A 41 -4.54 9.49 7.72
N VAL A 42 -5.74 8.95 7.94
CA VAL A 42 -5.97 7.52 8.18
C VAL A 42 -6.70 6.96 6.98
N ILE A 43 -6.05 6.07 6.23
CA ILE A 43 -6.58 5.49 5.00
C ILE A 43 -7.00 4.06 5.28
N HIS A 44 -8.25 3.73 4.95
CA HIS A 44 -8.77 2.37 5.04
C HIS A 44 -8.84 1.75 3.64
N GLY A 45 -8.17 0.62 3.47
CA GLY A 45 -8.16 -0.15 2.23
C GLY A 45 -6.92 -1.03 2.13
N ASP A 46 -6.81 -1.73 1.00
CA ASP A 46 -5.58 -2.42 0.62
C ASP A 46 -4.42 -1.42 0.50
N ASN A 47 -3.25 -1.80 1.01
CA ASN A 47 -2.11 -0.90 1.13
C ASN A 47 -1.52 -0.50 -0.24
N LEU A 48 -1.54 -1.39 -1.24
CA LEU A 48 -1.02 -1.11 -2.57
C LEU A 48 -1.92 -0.10 -3.29
N HIS A 49 -3.24 -0.24 -3.15
CA HIS A 49 -4.18 0.78 -3.61
C HIS A 49 -4.01 2.11 -2.89
N ALA A 50 -3.85 2.10 -1.56
CA ALA A 50 -3.64 3.34 -0.78
C ALA A 50 -2.36 4.08 -1.21
N LEU A 51 -1.25 3.36 -1.40
CA LEU A 51 0.00 3.94 -1.89
C LEU A 51 -0.17 4.54 -3.29
N LYS A 52 -0.90 3.88 -4.20
CA LYS A 52 -1.23 4.43 -5.53
C LYS A 52 -2.00 5.74 -5.44
N SER A 53 -2.96 5.84 -4.51
CA SER A 53 -3.74 7.06 -4.27
C SER A 53 -2.89 8.23 -3.78
N LEU A 54 -1.82 7.94 -3.03
CA LEU A 54 -0.94 8.94 -2.44
C LEU A 54 0.12 9.48 -3.42
N LEU A 55 0.49 8.70 -4.45
CA LEU A 55 1.57 9.05 -5.39
C LEU A 55 1.50 10.49 -5.93
N PRO A 56 0.35 11.01 -6.42
CA PRO A 56 0.31 12.35 -7.01
C PRO A 56 0.65 13.48 -6.03
N ARG A 57 0.50 13.24 -4.72
CA ARG A 57 0.67 14.27 -3.68
C ARG A 57 1.92 14.07 -2.82
N HIS A 58 2.35 12.83 -2.61
CA HIS A 58 3.38 12.49 -1.61
C HIS A 58 4.64 11.84 -2.21
N ALA A 59 4.70 11.61 -3.52
CA ALA A 59 5.90 11.06 -4.16
C ALA A 59 7.12 11.96 -3.89
N GLY A 60 8.18 11.37 -3.34
CA GLY A 60 9.42 12.08 -3.00
C GLY A 60 9.34 12.97 -1.76
N GLN A 61 8.25 12.92 -0.98
CA GLN A 61 8.03 13.79 0.19
C GLN A 61 7.99 13.04 1.53
N VAL A 62 8.16 11.71 1.51
CA VAL A 62 8.11 10.89 2.73
C VAL A 62 9.49 10.76 3.34
N ASP A 63 9.68 11.30 4.55
CA ASP A 63 10.96 11.25 5.27
C ASP A 63 11.22 9.89 5.92
N LEU A 64 10.19 9.24 6.46
CA LEU A 64 10.28 7.99 7.19
C LEU A 64 9.10 7.08 6.89
N ILE A 65 9.39 5.81 6.65
CA ILE A 65 8.40 4.74 6.53
C ILE A 65 8.66 3.72 7.63
N PHE A 66 7.63 3.43 8.43
CA PHE A 66 7.64 2.35 9.41
C PHE A 66 6.57 1.34 9.03
N ILE A 67 6.95 0.08 8.88
CA ILE A 67 6.03 -1.02 8.56
C ILE A 67 6.34 -2.24 9.43
N ASP A 68 5.28 -2.96 9.80
CA ASP A 68 5.34 -4.23 10.50
C ASP A 68 4.58 -5.29 9.67
N PRO A 69 5.17 -5.79 8.56
CA PRO A 69 4.52 -6.76 7.70
C PRO A 69 4.48 -8.15 8.36
N PRO A 70 3.61 -9.07 7.90
CA PRO A 70 3.60 -10.45 8.39
C PRO A 70 4.97 -11.13 8.16
N TYR A 71 5.48 -11.81 9.19
CA TYR A 71 6.86 -12.34 9.20
C TYR A 71 7.02 -13.70 8.52
N ASN A 72 5.92 -14.34 8.13
CA ASN A 72 5.93 -15.68 7.50
C ASN A 72 6.70 -16.72 8.34
N THR A 73 6.47 -16.73 9.66
CA THR A 73 7.13 -17.64 10.62
C THR A 73 6.64 -19.09 10.54
N GLY A 74 5.61 -19.36 9.74
CA GLY A 74 4.94 -20.66 9.62
C GLY A 74 3.89 -20.95 10.70
N ASN A 75 3.84 -20.16 11.77
CA ASN A 75 2.91 -20.36 12.90
C ASN A 75 1.61 -19.52 12.77
N GLU A 76 1.58 -18.57 11.84
CA GLU A 76 0.52 -17.54 11.76
C GLU A 76 -0.56 -17.85 10.72
N GLY A 77 -0.51 -19.03 10.09
CA GLY A 77 -1.45 -19.41 9.02
C GLY A 77 -1.46 -18.44 7.83
N TRP A 78 -0.43 -17.60 7.71
CA TRP A 78 -0.34 -16.58 6.68
C TRP A 78 -0.19 -17.22 5.30
N CYS A 79 -1.05 -16.80 4.38
CA CYS A 79 -1.03 -17.20 2.98
C CYS A 79 -0.95 -15.94 2.12
N TYR A 80 -0.18 -16.04 1.04
CA TYR A 80 -0.12 -14.99 0.03
C TYR A 80 -1.52 -14.70 -0.53
N SER A 81 -1.95 -13.43 -0.50
CA SER A 81 -3.35 -13.04 -0.69
C SER A 81 -3.55 -12.06 -1.86
N ASP A 82 -2.74 -12.14 -2.92
CA ASP A 82 -2.82 -11.18 -4.02
C ASP A 82 -3.83 -11.55 -5.11
N GLY A 83 -4.73 -12.51 -4.83
CA GLY A 83 -5.89 -12.84 -5.67
C GLY A 83 -5.58 -13.25 -7.11
N VAL A 84 -4.33 -13.59 -7.42
CA VAL A 84 -3.87 -14.05 -8.75
C VAL A 84 -4.08 -15.55 -8.91
#